data_AF-A0A0C1JH59-F1
#
_entry.id   AF-A0A0C1JH59-F1
#
_cell.length_a   1.000
_cell.length_b   1.000
_cell.length_c   1.000
_cell.angle_alpha   90.00
_cell.angle_beta   90.00
_cell.angle_gamma   90.00
#
_symmetry.space_group_name_H-M   'P 1'
#
loop_
_entity.id
_entity.type
_entity.pdbx_description
1 polymer ?
#
loop_
_entity_poly.entity_id
_entity_poly.type
_entity_poly.pdbx_seq_one_letter_code
_entity_poly.pdbx_strand_id
1 'polypeptide(L)'
;MCLKRGTLLAKYLPLGRETKDLDFFIQKLSNTEKSLESVLRSVCDIDVNDSFVFEIVKVDVLEHIHMAYTGAQISLLAKFGATKTAIRMDLGFGDIVEAIDYQMSLTATTKGPLFESKISLRCYPKEFIFAGKTRDSSFSRRRKYSHEGFS
;
A
#
# COMPACT_ATOMS: atom_id res chain seq x y z
N MET A 1 -9.23 -0.34 -4.73
CA MET A 1 -7.76 -0.53 -4.55
C MET A 1 -7.57 -1.84 -3.80
N CYS A 2 -6.48 -2.57 -4.02
CA CYS A 2 -6.22 -3.87 -3.37
C CYS A 2 -4.92 -3.79 -2.56
N LEU A 3 -4.96 -4.06 -1.25
CA LEU A 3 -3.77 -4.00 -0.38
C LEU A 3 -2.83 -5.20 -0.65
N LYS A 4 -1.51 -4.96 -0.65
CA LYS A 4 -0.49 -6.00 -0.90
C LYS A 4 0.72 -5.90 0.05
N ARG A 5 1.71 -6.78 -0.18
CA ARG A 5 3.10 -6.73 0.35
C ARG A 5 3.20 -6.56 1.88
N GLY A 6 4.06 -5.65 2.34
CA GLY A 6 4.58 -5.60 3.72
C GLY A 6 3.49 -5.32 4.75
N THR A 7 2.57 -4.41 4.42
CA THR A 7 1.45 -4.04 5.29
C THR A 7 0.56 -5.25 5.59
N LEU A 8 0.30 -6.07 4.57
CA LEU A 8 -0.52 -7.28 4.71
C LEU A 8 0.28 -8.43 5.33
N LEU A 9 1.56 -8.58 4.99
CA LEU A 9 2.43 -9.61 5.56
C LEU A 9 2.70 -9.43 7.05
N ALA A 10 2.75 -8.18 7.53
CA ALA A 10 2.89 -7.84 8.95
C ALA A 10 1.75 -8.39 9.83
N LYS A 11 0.61 -8.76 9.22
CA LYS A 11 -0.50 -9.41 9.92
C LYS A 11 -0.28 -10.91 10.13
N TYR A 12 0.45 -11.56 9.22
CA TYR A 12 0.70 -13.00 9.29
C TYR A 12 1.99 -13.35 10.01
N LEU A 13 2.99 -12.47 9.97
CA LEU A 13 4.31 -12.72 10.52
C LEU A 13 4.87 -11.45 11.20
N PRO A 14 5.55 -11.57 12.35
CA PRO A 14 6.31 -10.46 12.92
C PRO A 14 7.46 -10.11 11.96
N LEU A 15 7.39 -8.94 11.35
CA LEU A 15 8.37 -8.53 10.32
C LEU A 15 9.66 -7.93 10.90
N GLY A 16 9.76 -7.74 12.22
CA GLY A 16 10.93 -7.16 12.89
C GLY A 16 11.24 -5.70 12.53
N ARG A 17 10.43 -5.08 11.68
CA ARG A 17 10.52 -3.67 11.26
C ARG A 17 9.12 -3.07 11.14
N GLU A 18 8.99 -1.80 11.48
CA GLU A 18 7.77 -1.03 11.19
C GLU A 18 7.60 -0.87 9.68
N THR A 19 6.38 -1.06 9.18
CA THR A 19 6.04 -0.80 7.77
C THR A 19 5.42 0.59 7.70
N LYS A 20 6.13 1.55 7.08
CA LYS A 20 5.68 2.94 6.96
C LYS A 20 4.93 3.22 5.66
N ASP A 21 5.07 2.33 4.68
CA ASP A 21 4.48 2.46 3.36
C ASP A 21 3.22 1.61 3.22
N LEU A 22 2.20 2.15 2.55
CA LEU A 22 1.01 1.40 2.15
C LEU A 22 1.14 0.99 0.69
N ASP A 23 1.21 -0.31 0.46
CA ASP A 23 1.32 -0.87 -0.88
C ASP A 23 -0.07 -1.22 -1.42
N PHE A 24 -0.47 -0.58 -2.53
CA PHE A 24 -1.73 -0.91 -3.21
C PHE A 24 -1.51 -1.35 -4.66
N PHE A 25 -2.51 -2.06 -5.16
CA PHE A 25 -2.68 -2.38 -6.55
C PHE A 25 -4.00 -1.82 -7.09
N ILE A 26 -3.98 -1.31 -8.31
CA ILE A 26 -5.09 -0.61 -8.94
C ILE A 26 -5.49 -1.32 -10.24
N GLN A 27 -6.74 -1.79 -10.30
CA GLN A 27 -7.26 -2.58 -11.43
C GLN A 27 -8.01 -1.77 -12.49
N LYS A 28 -8.76 -0.74 -12.08
CA LYS A 28 -9.72 -0.03 -12.95
C LYS A 28 -9.61 1.49 -12.80
N LEU A 29 -8.40 2.03 -12.90
CA LEU A 29 -8.14 3.47 -12.87
C LEU A 29 -6.98 3.81 -13.81
N SER A 30 -7.11 4.91 -14.55
CA SER A 30 -6.02 5.42 -15.38
C SER A 30 -4.87 5.92 -14.51
N ASN A 31 -3.64 5.51 -14.81
CA ASN A 31 -2.45 6.01 -14.13
C ASN A 31 -2.05 7.39 -14.69
N THR A 32 -2.84 8.39 -14.35
CA THR A 32 -2.56 9.81 -14.64
C THR A 32 -2.69 10.58 -13.35
N GLU A 33 -1.88 11.63 -13.18
CA GLU A 33 -1.90 12.46 -11.97
C GLU A 33 -3.32 12.98 -11.68
N LYS A 34 -3.99 13.56 -12.68
CA LYS A 34 -5.37 14.08 -12.56
C LYS A 34 -6.37 13.02 -12.08
N SER A 35 -6.31 11.82 -12.64
CA SER A 35 -7.23 10.73 -12.25
C SER A 35 -6.97 10.26 -10.82
N LEU A 36 -5.70 10.15 -10.43
CA LEU A 36 -5.31 9.74 -9.09
C LEU A 36 -5.68 10.79 -8.06
N GLU A 37 -5.39 12.07 -8.33
CA GLU A 37 -5.79 13.17 -7.47
C GLU A 37 -7.31 13.21 -7.27
N SER A 38 -8.09 13.04 -8.34
CA SER A 38 -9.56 13.04 -8.23
C SER A 38 -10.06 11.94 -7.30
N VAL A 39 -9.52 10.72 -7.42
CA VAL A 39 -9.93 9.60 -6.56
C VAL A 39 -9.44 9.82 -5.13
N LEU A 40 -8.19 10.23 -4.94
CA LEU A 40 -7.62 10.50 -3.62
C LEU A 40 -8.39 11.59 -2.89
N ARG A 41 -8.76 12.69 -3.58
CA ARG A 41 -9.60 13.75 -3.00
C ARG A 41 -10.95 13.19 -2.56
N SER A 42 -11.61 12.42 -3.42
CA SER A 42 -12.90 11.81 -3.07
C SER A 42 -12.82 10.89 -1.84
N VAL A 43 -11.66 10.25 -1.58
CA VAL A 43 -11.43 9.43 -0.39
C VAL A 43 -11.10 10.29 0.84
N CYS A 44 -10.26 11.31 0.69
CA CYS A 44 -9.90 12.23 1.78
C CYS A 44 -11.07 13.09 2.26
N ASP A 45 -12.05 13.35 1.38
CA ASP A 45 -13.25 14.14 1.68
C ASP A 45 -14.37 13.31 2.34
N ILE A 46 -14.18 12.00 2.53
CA ILE A 46 -15.16 11.16 3.23
C ILE A 46 -15.14 11.53 4.72
N ASP A 47 -16.19 12.21 5.17
CA ASP A 47 -16.40 12.48 6.58
C ASP A 47 -16.99 11.25 7.29
N VAL A 48 -16.18 10.62 8.13
CA VAL A 48 -16.58 9.51 9.02
C VAL A 48 -16.63 9.93 10.48
N ASN A 49 -16.55 11.24 10.78
CA ASN A 49 -16.61 11.82 12.12
C ASN A 49 -15.58 11.24 13.11
N ASP A 50 -14.37 10.91 12.63
CA ASP A 50 -13.25 10.38 13.42
C ASP A 50 -12.21 11.45 13.79
N SER A 51 -12.48 12.71 13.43
CA SER A 51 -11.60 13.88 13.60
C SER A 51 -10.26 13.82 12.85
N PHE A 52 -10.08 12.86 11.94
CA PHE A 52 -8.93 12.86 11.04
C PHE A 52 -9.17 13.80 9.86
N VAL A 53 -8.14 14.54 9.48
CA VAL A 53 -8.10 15.33 8.25
C VAL A 53 -6.92 14.87 7.42
N PHE A 54 -7.18 14.54 6.16
CA PHE A 54 -6.15 14.09 5.23
C PHE A 54 -5.87 15.17 4.18
N GLU A 55 -4.58 15.43 3.96
CA GLU A 55 -4.11 16.35 2.92
C GLU A 55 -3.23 15.60 1.93
N ILE A 56 -3.51 15.75 0.63
CA ILE A 56 -2.66 15.23 -0.44
C ILE A 56 -1.49 16.19 -0.60
N VAL A 57 -0.29 15.74 -0.26
CA VAL A 57 0.94 16.52 -0.35
C VAL A 57 1.54 16.41 -1.75
N LYS A 58 1.54 15.20 -2.32
CA LYS A 58 2.16 14.94 -3.63
C LYS A 58 1.59 13.69 -4.30
N VAL A 59 1.49 13.74 -5.62
CA VAL A 59 1.19 12.61 -6.51
C VAL A 59 2.29 12.53 -7.56
N ASP A 60 3.14 11.51 -7.50
CA ASP A 60 4.20 11.27 -8.47
C ASP A 60 3.85 10.06 -9.33
N VAL A 61 3.51 10.28 -10.60
CA VAL A 61 3.35 9.18 -11.56
C VAL A 61 4.73 8.72 -12.02
N LEU A 62 5.00 7.42 -11.87
CA LEU A 62 6.25 6.78 -12.25
C LEU A 62 6.10 6.18 -13.65
N GLU A 63 6.67 6.86 -14.64
CA GLU A 63 6.82 6.32 -15.99
C GLU A 63 8.02 5.36 -16.03
N HIS A 64 7.73 4.07 -16.16
CA HIS A 64 8.77 3.06 -16.40
C HIS A 64 8.83 2.77 -17.89
N ILE A 65 9.74 3.44 -18.60
CA ILE A 65 9.97 3.33 -20.06
C ILE A 65 10.23 1.86 -20.50
N HIS A 66 10.61 0.98 -19.57
CA HIS A 66 11.00 -0.41 -19.86
C HIS A 66 10.17 -1.49 -19.14
N MET A 67 9.07 -1.13 -18.47
CA MET A 67 8.20 -2.11 -17.80
C MET A 67 6.74 -1.97 -18.24
N ALA A 68 6.05 -3.10 -18.37
CA ALA A 68 4.63 -3.15 -18.73
C ALA A 68 3.68 -2.64 -17.62
N TYR A 69 4.23 -2.16 -16.51
CA TYR A 69 3.50 -1.68 -15.35
C TYR A 69 4.01 -0.29 -14.96
N THR A 70 3.15 0.69 -15.13
CA THR A 70 3.36 2.05 -14.64
C THR A 70 3.06 2.07 -13.13
N GLY A 71 3.71 2.97 -12.39
CA GLY A 71 3.51 3.11 -10.94
C GLY A 71 3.05 4.52 -10.58
N ALA A 72 2.65 4.72 -9.34
CA ALA A 72 2.53 6.06 -8.76
C ALA A 72 2.88 6.03 -7.27
N GLN A 73 3.44 7.12 -6.77
CA GLN A 73 3.72 7.33 -5.36
C GLN A 73 2.92 8.50 -4.84
N ILE A 74 2.23 8.28 -3.73
CA ILE A 74 1.39 9.28 -3.09
C ILE A 74 1.98 9.62 -1.73
N SER A 75 2.09 10.91 -1.44
CA SER A 75 2.40 11.41 -0.10
C SER A 75 1.16 12.10 0.47
N LEU A 76 0.69 11.63 1.63
CA LEU A 76 -0.41 12.22 2.38
C LEU A 76 0.08 12.72 3.74
N LEU A 77 -0.62 13.71 4.28
CA LEU A 77 -0.48 14.16 5.66
C LEU A 77 -1.79 13.92 6.39
N ALA A 78 -1.79 12.99 7.34
CA ALA A 78 -2.91 12.79 8.26
C ALA A 78 -2.74 13.72 9.47
N LYS A 79 -3.81 14.41 9.85
CA LYS A 79 -3.86 15.32 10.99
C LYS A 79 -4.92 14.84 11.97
N PHE A 80 -4.57 14.78 13.25
CA PHE A 80 -5.48 14.49 14.35
C PHE A 80 -5.15 15.41 15.52
N GLY A 81 -5.98 16.44 15.72
CA GLY A 81 -5.66 17.55 16.62
C GLY A 81 -4.34 18.23 16.21
N ALA A 82 -3.37 18.29 17.13
CA ALA A 82 -2.04 18.83 16.86
C ALA A 82 -1.07 17.81 16.21
N THR A 83 -1.44 16.53 16.19
CA THR A 83 -0.59 15.45 15.66
C THR A 83 -0.61 15.45 14.13
N LYS A 84 0.57 15.34 13.53
CA LYS A 84 0.76 15.24 12.08
C LYS A 84 1.54 13.99 11.74
N THR A 85 1.00 13.16 10.86
CA THR A 85 1.61 11.89 10.44
C THR A 85 1.73 11.84 8.92
N ALA A 86 2.96 11.74 8.43
CA ALA A 86 3.21 11.52 7.01
C ALA A 86 2.92 10.07 6.65
N ILE A 87 2.13 9.87 5.59
CA ILE A 87 1.76 8.56 5.05
C ILE A 87 2.25 8.50 3.61
N ARG A 88 2.97 7.43 3.27
CA ARG A 88 3.40 7.14 1.90
C ARG A 88 2.63 5.96 1.35
N MET A 89 2.16 6.07 0.12
CA MET A 89 1.47 4.99 -0.58
C MET A 89 2.12 4.72 -1.93
N ASP A 90 2.45 3.46 -2.20
CA ASP A 90 2.99 3.02 -3.49
C ASP A 90 1.90 2.25 -4.25
N LEU A 91 1.53 2.77 -5.43
CA LEU A 91 0.48 2.24 -6.29
C LEU A 91 1.10 1.53 -7.49
N GLY A 92 0.74 0.26 -7.68
CA GLY A 92 1.06 -0.50 -8.89
C GLY A 92 -0.15 -0.68 -9.80
N PHE A 93 0.08 -0.71 -11.12
CA PHE A 93 -0.93 -0.92 -12.16
C PHE A 93 -0.53 -2.10 -13.07
N GLY A 94 -1.48 -2.69 -13.80
CA GLY A 94 -1.19 -3.67 -14.88
C GLY A 94 -1.17 -5.16 -14.51
N ASP A 95 -1.35 -5.53 -13.25
CA ASP A 95 -1.56 -6.92 -12.80
C ASP A 95 -3.05 -7.33 -12.86
N ILE A 96 -3.34 -8.56 -13.28
CA ILE A 96 -4.71 -9.12 -13.23
C ILE A 96 -4.75 -10.07 -12.05
N VAL A 97 -5.19 -9.57 -10.90
CA VAL A 97 -5.34 -10.37 -9.68
C VAL A 97 -6.78 -10.32 -9.22
N GLU A 98 -7.37 -11.49 -9.04
CA GLU A 98 -8.66 -11.64 -8.36
C GLU A 98 -8.44 -11.41 -6.86
N ALA A 99 -8.84 -10.23 -6.39
CA ALA A 99 -8.66 -9.85 -5.00
C ALA A 99 -9.76 -10.49 -4.14
N ILE A 100 -9.40 -10.84 -2.91
CA ILE A 100 -10.32 -11.41 -1.93
C ILE A 100 -10.71 -10.37 -0.89
N ASP A 101 -11.88 -10.54 -0.29
CA ASP A 101 -12.28 -9.76 0.88
C ASP A 101 -11.74 -10.42 2.15
N TYR A 102 -11.03 -9.63 2.95
CA TYR A 102 -10.43 -10.07 4.19
C TYR A 102 -10.95 -9.23 5.35
N GLN A 103 -11.61 -9.89 6.31
CA GLN A 103 -12.02 -9.24 7.55
C GLN A 103 -10.85 -9.12 8.51
N MET A 104 -10.51 -7.89 8.86
CA MET A 104 -9.45 -7.58 9.81
C MET A 104 -10.05 -7.02 11.10
N SER A 105 -9.65 -7.59 12.24
CA SER A 105 -9.96 -7.01 13.55
C SER A 105 -9.02 -5.84 13.84
N LEU A 106 -9.57 -4.73 14.32
CA LEU A 106 -8.79 -3.55 14.70
C LEU A 106 -8.35 -3.62 16.16
N THR A 107 -7.35 -2.80 16.50
CA THR A 107 -6.76 -2.78 17.83
C THR A 107 -7.79 -2.31 18.86
N ALA A 108 -7.99 -3.12 19.89
CA ALA A 108 -8.75 -2.75 21.07
C ALA A 108 -7.82 -2.42 22.24
N THR A 109 -8.24 -1.45 23.04
CA THR A 109 -7.60 -1.14 24.32
C THR A 109 -8.33 -1.86 25.45
N THR A 110 -7.77 -1.86 26.65
CA THR A 110 -8.44 -2.38 27.86
C THR A 110 -9.75 -1.64 28.18
N LYS A 111 -9.96 -0.45 27.62
CA LYS A 111 -11.18 0.36 27.76
C LYS A 111 -12.20 0.14 26.64
N GLY A 112 -11.93 -0.80 25.73
CA GLY A 112 -12.75 -1.05 24.54
C GLY A 112 -12.02 -0.73 23.24
N PRO A 113 -12.69 -0.94 22.09
CA PRO A 113 -12.11 -0.70 20.79
C PRO A 113 -11.87 0.81 20.57
N LEU A 114 -10.72 1.16 20.00
CA LEU A 114 -10.37 2.57 19.73
C LEU A 114 -11.15 3.13 18.52
N PHE A 115 -11.54 2.22 17.61
CA PHE A 115 -12.30 2.48 16.40
C PHE A 115 -13.35 1.37 16.22
N GLU A 116 -13.90 1.20 15.02
CA GLU A 116 -14.71 0.02 14.68
C GLU A 116 -13.97 -1.28 15.04
N SER A 117 -14.71 -2.32 15.45
CA SER A 117 -14.07 -3.57 15.87
C SER A 117 -13.46 -4.36 14.71
N LYS A 118 -14.00 -4.19 13.50
CA LYS A 118 -13.59 -4.90 12.29
C LYS A 118 -13.73 -4.02 11.06
N ILE A 119 -12.82 -4.20 10.09
CA ILE A 119 -12.94 -3.63 8.75
C ILE A 119 -12.80 -4.74 7.69
N SER A 120 -13.44 -4.55 6.54
CA SER A 120 -13.24 -5.41 5.37
C SER A 120 -12.22 -4.77 4.43
N LEU A 121 -11.18 -5.51 4.08
CA LEU A 121 -10.15 -5.07 3.14
C LEU A 121 -10.15 -5.96 1.92
N ARG A 122 -10.18 -5.35 0.73
CA ARG A 122 -9.86 -6.05 -0.50
C ARG A 122 -8.35 -6.22 -0.60
N CYS A 123 -7.86 -7.45 -0.63
CA CYS A 123 -6.42 -7.74 -0.57
C CYS A 123 -5.98 -8.86 -1.51
N TYR A 124 -4.67 -8.98 -1.73
CA TYR A 124 -4.11 -10.12 -2.44
C TYR A 124 -4.37 -11.43 -1.66
N PRO A 125 -4.70 -12.54 -2.34
CA PRO A 125 -4.72 -13.84 -1.68
C PRO A 125 -3.33 -14.15 -1.12
N LYS A 126 -3.28 -14.81 0.04
CA LYS A 126 -2.03 -15.08 0.79
C LYS A 126 -0.97 -15.74 -0.09
N GLU A 127 -1.39 -16.62 -1.00
CA GLU A 127 -0.56 -17.36 -1.95
C GLU A 127 0.27 -16.42 -2.84
N PHE A 128 -0.34 -15.33 -3.32
CA PHE A 128 0.31 -14.34 -4.18
C PHE A 128 1.27 -13.43 -3.38
N ILE A 129 0.95 -13.13 -2.13
CA ILE A 129 1.83 -12.35 -1.24
C ILE A 129 3.15 -13.09 -1.03
N PHE A 130 3.07 -14.39 -0.74
CA PHE A 130 4.25 -15.24 -0.56
C PHE A 130 5.01 -15.43 -1.88
N ALA A 131 4.32 -15.70 -2.99
CA ALA A 131 4.96 -15.87 -4.30
C ALA A 131 5.72 -14.62 -4.78
N GLY A 132 5.19 -13.42 -4.54
CA GLY A 132 5.86 -12.16 -4.87
C GLY A 132 7.17 -11.95 -4.11
N LYS A 133 7.20 -12.31 -2.81
CA LYS A 133 8.42 -12.24 -1.99
C LYS A 133 9.49 -13.22 -2.47
N THR A 134 9.11 -14.38 -2.98
CA THR A 134 10.05 -15.36 -3.55
C THR A 134 10.65 -14.88 -4.88
N ARG A 135 9.88 -14.19 -5.73
CA ARG A 135 10.40 -13.60 -6.99
C ARG A 135 11.35 -12.42 -6.74
N ASP A 136 11.02 -11.50 -5.83
CA ASP A 136 11.92 -10.38 -5.49
C ASP A 136 13.24 -10.86 -4.84
N SER A 137 13.18 -11.92 -4.03
CA SER A 137 14.37 -12.50 -3.40
C SER A 137 15.25 -13.32 -4.37
N SER A 138 14.67 -13.99 -5.36
CA SER A 138 15.43 -14.69 -6.40
C SER A 138 16.01 -13.74 -7.46
N PHE A 139 15.33 -12.64 -7.76
CA PHE A 139 15.85 -11.58 -8.62
C PHE A 139 16.98 -10.78 -7.96
N SER A 140 16.86 -10.44 -6.67
CA SER A 140 17.93 -9.76 -5.92
C SER A 140 19.15 -10.65 -5.68
N ARG A 141 18.98 -11.97 -5.49
CA ARG A 141 20.12 -12.92 -5.42
C ARG A 141 20.91 -13.01 -6.73
N ARG A 142 20.25 -12.96 -7.90
CA ARG A 142 20.95 -13.01 -9.19
C ARG A 142 21.84 -11.80 -9.44
N ARG A 143 21.53 -10.61 -8.89
CA ARG A 143 22.40 -9.42 -9.00
C ARG A 143 23.65 -9.47 -8.13
N LYS A 144 23.61 -10.15 -6.97
CA LYS A 144 24.82 -10.29 -6.13
C LYS A 144 25.87 -11.20 -6.77
N TYR A 145 25.45 -12.26 -7.46
CA TYR A 145 26.38 -13.17 -8.16
C TYR A 145 26.92 -12.65 -9.49
N SER A 146 26.42 -11.52 -10.01
CA SER A 146 26.90 -10.93 -11.27
C SER A 146 27.86 -9.75 -11.09
N HIS A 147 28.17 -9.35 -9.85
CA HIS A 147 29.17 -8.33 -9.54
C HIS A 147 30.43 -8.84 -8.82
N GLU A 148 30.51 -10.14 -8.47
CA GLU A 148 31.72 -10.76 -7.88
C GLU A 148 32.37 -11.79 -8.82
N GLY A 149 32.28 -11.58 -10.13
CA GLY A 149 32.85 -12.49 -11.10
C GLY A 149 33.02 -11.86 -12.48
N PHE A 150 33.92 -10.88 -12.59
CA PHE A 150 34.90 -10.78 -13.67
C PHE A 150 35.83 -9.57 -13.38
N SER A 151 37.11 -9.92 -13.26
CA SER A 151 38.32 -9.07 -13.12
C SER A 151 38.65 -8.50 -11.75
#